data_AF-I3IMV1-F1
#
_entry.id   AF-I3IMV1-F1
#
_cell.length_a   1.000
_cell.length_b   1.000
_cell.length_c   1.000
_cell.angle_alpha   90.00
_cell.angle_beta   90.00
_cell.angle_gamma   90.00
#
_symmetry.space_group_name_H-M   'P 1'
#
loop_
_entity.id
_entity.type
_entity.pdbx_description
1 polymer ?
#
loop_
_entity_poly.entity_id
_entity_poly.type
_entity_poly.pdbx_seq_one_letter_code
_entity_poly.pdbx_strand_id
1 'polypeptide(L)'
;MNNNLEGADALERGRPLSQTPHVMSEVNNCRGTTSKLLLMIFRLLREPLVHFLILGAVLFCISIMVNQDDNKEKEDAPVVITHGRIRQLRETFTAQRGRSPTEEELHEIVEDYIREEILYREAMHLGLDRDDTIIRRRLAQKMQFLYEDLLTVKDPTDTELQHYFTAQADCYRQPDLVSFAHIYFSTDRCGVVEAEKTAQALLTDLRKELISFEPPDLGDPFLLQHDY
;
A
#
# COMPACT_ATOMS: atom_id res chain seq x y z
N MET A 1 51.32 -22.84 16.60
CA MET A 1 51.89 -24.19 16.43
C MET A 1 52.08 -24.41 14.93
N ASN A 2 53.21 -24.00 14.34
CA ASN A 2 54.56 -24.61 14.34
C ASN A 2 54.65 -25.95 13.59
N ASN A 3 55.75 -26.03 12.82
CA ASN A 3 56.42 -27.19 12.17
C ASN A 3 55.97 -27.41 10.73
N ASN A 4 56.71 -27.08 9.66
CA ASN A 4 58.16 -26.95 9.40
C ASN A 4 59.00 -28.23 9.62
N LEU A 5 59.82 -28.53 8.60
CA LEU A 5 61.00 -29.43 8.56
C LEU A 5 60.64 -30.93 8.47
N GLU A 6 61.35 -31.83 7.79
CA GLU A 6 62.61 -31.82 7.02
C GLU A 6 62.78 -33.24 6.44
N GLY A 7 63.62 -33.36 5.42
CA GLY A 7 64.35 -34.60 5.12
C GLY A 7 63.61 -35.64 4.28
N ALA A 8 64.26 -36.44 3.46
CA ALA A 8 65.69 -36.65 3.24
C ALA A 8 65.84 -37.48 1.95
N ASP A 9 67.04 -37.40 1.37
CA ASP A 9 67.80 -38.50 0.76
C ASP A 9 67.14 -39.47 -0.23
N ALA A 10 67.80 -40.02 -1.23
CA ALA A 10 69.10 -39.89 -1.88
C ALA A 10 69.15 -41.12 -2.82
N LEU A 11 70.18 -41.16 -3.65
CA LEU A 11 70.65 -42.33 -4.41
C LEU A 11 69.76 -42.78 -5.60
N GLU A 12 70.30 -43.15 -6.76
CA GLU A 12 71.65 -43.10 -7.33
C GLU A 12 71.58 -43.79 -8.71
N ARG A 13 72.62 -43.57 -9.55
CA ARG A 13 73.02 -44.39 -10.72
C ARG A 13 72.18 -44.19 -12.00
N GLY A 14 72.73 -43.91 -13.17
CA GLY A 14 74.11 -43.92 -13.63
C GLY A 14 74.27 -43.26 -15.01
N ARG A 15 75.41 -42.58 -15.10
CA ARG A 15 76.13 -41.89 -16.19
C ARG A 15 76.49 -42.83 -17.40
N PRO A 16 77.24 -42.38 -18.45
CA PRO A 16 77.05 -41.35 -19.50
C PRO A 16 77.39 -41.95 -20.94
N LEU A 17 77.41 -41.26 -22.09
CA LEU A 17 78.48 -40.38 -22.63
C LEU A 17 78.22 -40.06 -24.12
N SER A 18 78.34 -38.79 -24.51
CA SER A 18 79.12 -38.26 -25.66
C SER A 18 78.73 -36.77 -25.84
N GLN A 19 79.48 -35.84 -25.24
CA GLN A 19 80.55 -35.01 -25.87
C GLN A 19 80.03 -34.13 -27.03
N THR A 20 79.54 -32.90 -26.78
CA THR A 20 80.23 -31.56 -26.75
C THR A 20 80.47 -30.93 -28.13
N PRO A 21 80.66 -29.59 -28.28
CA PRO A 21 80.19 -28.41 -27.52
C PRO A 21 79.69 -27.23 -28.42
N HIS A 22 78.94 -26.27 -27.89
CA HIS A 22 79.27 -24.84 -28.04
C HIS A 22 78.46 -23.96 -27.07
N VAL A 23 79.20 -23.09 -26.39
CA VAL A 23 78.74 -22.04 -25.48
C VAL A 23 78.45 -20.77 -26.28
N MET A 24 77.40 -20.03 -25.88
CA MET A 24 77.24 -18.56 -25.78
C MET A 24 75.73 -18.29 -25.58
N SER A 25 75.26 -18.14 -24.35
CA SER A 25 75.05 -16.88 -23.61
C SER A 25 74.15 -15.86 -24.33
N GLU A 26 72.93 -15.66 -23.81
CA GLU A 26 72.25 -14.37 -23.60
C GLU A 26 70.85 -14.69 -23.02
N VAL A 27 70.62 -14.49 -21.72
CA VAL A 27 70.23 -13.24 -21.06
C VAL A 27 68.83 -12.76 -21.49
N ASN A 28 67.89 -12.90 -20.56
CA ASN A 28 66.73 -12.05 -20.26
C ASN A 28 65.79 -11.64 -21.41
N ASN A 29 64.49 -11.80 -21.23
CA ASN A 29 63.70 -10.79 -20.49
C ASN A 29 62.20 -11.05 -20.66
N CYS A 30 61.46 -11.01 -19.55
CA CYS A 30 60.01 -10.86 -19.53
C CYS A 30 59.59 -9.57 -20.27
N ARG A 31 58.60 -9.66 -21.16
CA ARG A 31 57.53 -8.66 -21.38
C ARG A 31 56.70 -9.05 -22.60
N GLY A 32 55.42 -9.35 -22.42
CA GLY A 32 54.58 -9.64 -23.59
C GLY A 32 53.11 -9.99 -23.36
N THR A 33 52.43 -9.42 -22.35
CA THR A 33 50.97 -9.63 -22.18
C THR A 33 50.11 -8.42 -22.53
N THR A 34 50.67 -7.22 -22.69
CA THR A 34 49.90 -6.01 -23.07
C THR A 34 49.63 -5.90 -24.58
N SER A 35 50.48 -6.50 -25.42
CA SER A 35 50.35 -6.37 -26.88
C SER A 35 49.24 -7.25 -27.47
N LYS A 36 48.99 -8.44 -26.92
CA LYS A 36 47.94 -9.35 -27.43
C LYS A 36 46.53 -8.78 -27.25
N LEU A 37 46.26 -8.09 -26.14
CA LEU A 37 44.97 -7.46 -25.87
C LEU A 37 44.70 -6.31 -26.86
N LEU A 38 45.71 -5.46 -27.09
CA LEU A 38 45.63 -4.35 -28.04
C LEU A 38 45.41 -4.86 -29.48
N LEU A 39 46.15 -5.89 -29.89
CA LEU A 39 46.02 -6.51 -31.21
C LEU A 39 44.66 -7.20 -31.42
N MET A 40 44.08 -7.79 -30.36
CA MET A 40 42.73 -8.35 -30.42
C MET A 40 41.67 -7.25 -30.57
N ILE A 41 41.81 -6.11 -29.89
CA ILE A 41 40.91 -4.96 -30.04
C ILE A 41 40.95 -4.43 -31.49
N PHE A 42 42.12 -4.25 -32.08
CA PHE A 42 42.23 -3.82 -33.48
C PHE A 42 41.71 -4.85 -34.50
N ARG A 43 41.74 -6.14 -34.15
CA ARG A 43 41.15 -7.21 -34.97
C ARG A 43 39.62 -7.23 -34.84
N LEU A 44 39.11 -6.99 -33.64
CA LEU A 44 37.67 -6.89 -33.35
C LEU A 44 37.05 -5.65 -34.03
N LEU A 45 37.76 -4.52 -34.01
CA LEU A 45 37.38 -3.31 -34.75
C LEU A 45 37.34 -3.50 -36.27
N ARG A 46 37.89 -4.59 -36.81
CA ARG A 46 37.89 -4.89 -38.24
C ARG A 46 36.70 -5.77 -38.67
N GLU A 47 35.90 -6.25 -37.71
CA GLU A 47 34.73 -7.04 -38.01
C GLU A 47 33.53 -6.15 -38.37
N PRO A 48 32.74 -6.52 -39.40
CA PRO A 48 31.58 -5.74 -39.81
C PRO A 48 30.53 -5.60 -38.69
N LEU A 49 30.49 -6.57 -37.76
CA LEU A 49 29.58 -6.56 -36.61
C LEU A 49 29.89 -5.43 -35.63
N VAL A 50 31.18 -5.12 -35.39
CA VAL A 50 31.57 -4.04 -34.48
C VAL A 50 31.26 -2.67 -35.07
N HIS A 51 31.37 -2.50 -36.39
CA HIS A 51 30.95 -1.27 -37.06
C HIS A 51 29.44 -1.07 -36.93
N PHE A 52 28.65 -2.13 -37.11
CA PHE A 52 27.21 -2.07 -36.90
C PHE A 52 26.85 -1.74 -35.44
N LEU A 53 27.56 -2.33 -34.47
CA LEU A 53 27.39 -2.03 -33.05
C LEU A 53 27.72 -0.57 -32.73
N ILE A 54 28.85 -0.06 -33.23
CA ILE A 54 29.26 1.33 -33.01
C ILE A 54 28.29 2.30 -33.70
N LEU A 55 27.88 2.01 -34.94
CA LEU A 55 26.90 2.82 -35.66
C LEU A 55 25.56 2.83 -34.92
N GLY A 56 25.11 1.66 -34.44
CA GLY A 56 23.91 1.52 -33.62
C GLY A 56 24.03 2.27 -32.29
N ALA A 57 25.17 2.20 -31.61
CA ALA A 57 25.44 2.93 -30.38
C ALA A 57 25.45 4.45 -30.61
N VAL A 58 26.05 4.92 -31.70
CA VAL A 58 26.05 6.33 -32.09
C VAL A 58 24.62 6.80 -32.40
N LEU A 59 23.87 6.04 -33.20
CA LEU A 59 22.49 6.36 -33.54
C LEU A 59 21.58 6.33 -32.29
N PHE A 60 21.83 5.40 -31.37
CA PHE A 60 21.14 5.31 -30.09
C PHE A 60 21.48 6.47 -29.14
N CYS A 61 22.75 6.90 -29.08
CA CYS A 61 23.15 8.10 -28.33
C CYS A 61 22.54 9.38 -28.91
N ILE A 62 22.52 9.52 -30.24
CA ILE A 62 21.84 10.62 -30.92
C ILE A 62 20.34 10.57 -30.61
N SER A 63 19.73 9.39 -30.68
CA SER A 63 18.32 9.18 -30.34
C SER A 63 18.02 9.55 -28.89
N ILE A 64 18.87 9.22 -27.92
CA ILE A 64 18.69 9.66 -26.53
C ILE A 64 18.80 11.18 -26.38
N MET A 65 19.73 11.82 -27.09
CA MET A 65 19.86 13.29 -27.05
C MET A 65 18.70 14.00 -27.74
N VAL A 66 18.17 13.45 -28.84
CA VAL A 66 17.05 14.02 -29.60
C VAL A 66 15.72 13.75 -28.91
N ASN A 67 15.49 12.51 -28.41
CA ASN A 67 14.24 12.13 -27.75
C ASN A 67 14.10 12.68 -26.32
N GLN A 68 15.14 13.33 -25.76
CA GLN A 68 14.94 14.18 -24.58
C GLN A 68 14.02 15.36 -24.89
N ASP A 69 13.98 15.81 -26.14
CA ASP A 69 13.08 16.87 -26.59
C ASP A 69 11.70 16.33 -27.06
N ASP A 70 11.56 15.06 -27.43
CA ASP A 70 10.24 14.45 -27.77
C ASP A 70 9.27 14.40 -26.57
N ASN A 71 9.79 14.36 -25.33
CA ASN A 71 8.95 14.58 -24.15
C ASN A 71 8.49 16.04 -24.07
N LYS A 72 9.32 17.01 -24.47
CA LYS A 72 8.92 18.43 -24.53
C LYS A 72 7.90 18.71 -25.64
N GLU A 73 7.98 18.04 -26.79
CA GLU A 73 6.98 18.20 -27.86
C GLU A 73 5.57 17.72 -27.44
N LYS A 74 5.47 16.76 -26.51
CA LYS A 74 4.19 16.38 -25.90
C LYS A 74 3.73 17.33 -24.79
N GLU A 75 4.66 18.00 -24.13
CA GLU A 75 4.38 18.98 -23.07
C GLU A 75 3.73 20.25 -23.62
N ASP A 76 4.12 20.70 -24.83
CA ASP A 76 3.57 21.89 -25.50
C ASP A 76 2.31 21.61 -26.36
N ALA A 77 1.87 20.35 -26.45
CA ALA A 77 0.69 20.00 -27.25
C ALA A 77 -0.60 20.58 -26.63
N PRO A 78 -1.53 21.13 -27.44
CA PRO A 78 -2.77 21.71 -26.93
C PRO A 78 -3.58 20.67 -26.14
N VAL A 79 -4.30 21.13 -25.11
CA VAL A 79 -5.22 20.28 -24.35
C VAL A 79 -6.40 19.90 -25.24
N VAL A 80 -6.36 18.70 -25.83
CA VAL A 80 -7.43 18.17 -26.67
C VAL A 80 -8.45 17.42 -25.82
N ILE A 81 -9.65 17.97 -25.71
CA ILE A 81 -10.77 17.31 -25.02
C ILE A 81 -11.54 16.46 -26.03
N THR A 82 -11.54 15.15 -25.82
CA THR A 82 -12.31 14.23 -26.66
C THR A 82 -13.79 14.22 -26.29
N HIS A 83 -14.67 13.88 -27.24
CA HIS A 83 -16.09 13.65 -26.95
C HIS A 83 -16.30 12.56 -25.88
N GLY A 84 -15.39 11.59 -25.77
CA GLY A 84 -15.39 10.58 -24.71
C GLY A 84 -15.18 11.20 -23.32
N ARG A 85 -14.24 12.14 -23.20
CA ARG A 85 -14.02 12.86 -21.93
C ARG A 85 -15.25 13.67 -21.52
N ILE A 86 -15.87 14.39 -22.45
CA ILE A 86 -17.10 15.16 -22.17
C ILE A 86 -18.23 14.23 -21.69
N ARG A 87 -18.34 13.03 -22.27
CA ARG A 87 -19.31 12.02 -21.82
C ARG A 87 -19.03 11.58 -20.38
N GLN A 88 -17.78 11.27 -20.05
CA GLN A 88 -17.38 10.87 -18.70
C GLN A 88 -17.66 11.98 -17.66
N LEU A 89 -17.37 13.25 -17.98
CA LEU A 89 -17.64 14.38 -17.08
C LEU A 89 -19.15 14.48 -16.77
N ARG A 90 -19.99 14.32 -17.79
CA ARG A 90 -21.45 14.29 -17.63
C ARG A 90 -21.96 13.10 -16.83
N GLU A 91 -21.42 11.91 -17.05
CA GLU A 91 -21.75 10.71 -16.25
C GLU A 91 -21.38 10.91 -14.78
N THR A 92 -20.19 11.47 -14.52
CA THR A 92 -19.71 11.77 -13.16
C THR A 92 -20.63 12.78 -12.47
N PHE A 93 -21.00 13.87 -13.15
CA PHE A 93 -21.95 14.85 -12.62
C PHE A 93 -23.31 14.22 -12.31
N THR A 94 -23.81 13.38 -13.22
CA THR A 94 -25.11 12.72 -13.06
C THR A 94 -25.09 11.75 -11.87
N ALA A 95 -24.01 11.00 -11.69
CA ALA A 95 -23.83 10.11 -10.54
C ALA A 95 -23.81 10.87 -9.20
N GLN A 96 -23.22 12.07 -9.18
CA GLN A 96 -23.12 12.89 -7.97
C GLN A 96 -24.40 13.69 -7.66
N ARG A 97 -25.10 14.18 -8.67
CA ARG A 97 -26.24 15.11 -8.54
C ARG A 97 -27.60 14.48 -8.82
N GLY A 98 -27.64 13.26 -9.34
CA GLY A 98 -28.87 12.52 -9.69
C GLY A 98 -29.61 13.06 -10.93
N ARG A 99 -29.02 13.99 -11.69
CA ARG A 99 -29.59 14.57 -12.92
C ARG A 99 -28.50 14.95 -13.92
N SER A 100 -28.87 15.08 -15.19
CA SER A 100 -27.99 15.61 -16.22
C SER A 100 -27.60 17.09 -15.95
N PRO A 101 -26.38 17.52 -16.33
CA PRO A 101 -25.96 18.92 -16.25
C PRO A 101 -26.71 19.79 -17.26
N THR A 102 -26.91 21.06 -16.94
CA THR A 102 -27.31 22.07 -17.94
C THR A 102 -26.13 22.43 -18.85
N GLU A 103 -26.38 23.20 -19.91
CA GLU A 103 -25.30 23.64 -20.81
C GLU A 103 -24.27 24.53 -20.09
N GLU A 104 -24.72 25.42 -19.19
CA GLU A 104 -23.84 26.28 -18.40
C GLU A 104 -23.00 25.45 -17.41
N GLU A 105 -23.63 24.51 -16.70
CA GLU A 105 -22.93 23.61 -15.76
C GLU A 105 -21.93 22.72 -16.50
N LEU A 106 -22.30 22.21 -17.68
CA LEU A 106 -21.40 21.41 -18.51
C LEU A 106 -20.19 22.24 -18.94
N HIS A 107 -20.39 23.50 -19.31
CA HIS A 107 -19.30 24.40 -19.67
C HIS A 107 -18.35 24.64 -18.48
N GLU A 108 -18.89 24.88 -17.28
CA GLU A 108 -18.10 25.08 -16.06
C GLU A 108 -17.25 23.85 -15.72
N ILE A 109 -17.84 22.64 -15.76
CA ILE A 109 -17.13 21.39 -15.48
C ILE A 109 -16.02 21.13 -16.51
N VAL A 110 -16.26 21.48 -17.77
CA VAL A 110 -15.25 21.36 -18.83
C VAL A 110 -14.11 22.36 -18.63
N GLU A 111 -14.40 23.62 -18.29
CA GLU A 111 -13.40 24.64 -17.98
C GLU A 111 -12.55 24.25 -16.77
N ASP A 112 -13.16 23.72 -15.71
CA ASP A 112 -12.43 23.23 -14.54
C ASP A 112 -11.52 22.06 -14.88
N TYR A 113 -11.98 21.12 -15.71
CA TYR A 113 -11.14 20.02 -16.20
C TYR A 113 -9.95 20.53 -17.04
N ILE A 114 -10.15 21.52 -17.90
CA ILE A 114 -9.06 22.14 -18.68
C ILE A 114 -8.03 22.76 -17.73
N ARG A 115 -8.48 23.53 -16.74
CA ARG A 115 -7.60 24.18 -15.78
C ARG A 115 -6.80 23.15 -14.98
N GLU A 116 -7.44 22.08 -14.54
CA GLU A 116 -6.79 20.97 -13.84
C GLU A 116 -5.72 20.32 -14.71
N GLU A 117 -6.02 20.02 -15.97
CA GLU A 117 -5.08 19.41 -16.92
C GLU A 117 -3.87 20.30 -17.18
N ILE A 118 -4.08 21.61 -17.34
CA ILE A 118 -2.99 22.58 -17.51
C ILE A 118 -2.07 22.58 -16.28
N LEU A 119 -2.64 22.68 -15.09
CA LEU A 119 -1.87 22.67 -13.84
C LEU A 119 -1.15 21.35 -13.62
N TYR A 120 -1.78 20.23 -13.96
CA TYR A 120 -1.18 18.91 -13.87
C TYR A 120 0.05 18.79 -14.78
N ARG A 121 -0.06 19.21 -16.05
CA ARG A 121 1.06 19.18 -17.00
C ARG A 121 2.20 20.07 -16.56
N GLU A 122 1.90 21.29 -16.11
CA GLU A 122 2.89 22.21 -15.57
C GLU A 122 3.58 21.60 -14.33
N ALA A 123 2.81 20.95 -13.45
CA ALA A 123 3.37 20.30 -12.28
C ALA A 123 4.34 19.16 -12.64
N MET A 124 4.04 18.39 -13.69
CA MET A 124 4.93 17.35 -14.21
C MET A 124 6.17 17.94 -14.87
N HIS A 125 6.01 19.04 -15.63
CA HIS A 125 7.13 19.75 -16.27
C HIS A 125 8.12 20.29 -15.21
N LEU A 126 7.60 20.84 -14.12
CA LEU A 126 8.41 21.28 -12.97
C LEU A 126 8.95 20.11 -12.12
N GLY A 127 8.58 18.87 -12.43
CA GLY A 127 9.00 17.68 -11.69
C GLY A 127 8.49 17.62 -10.26
N LEU A 128 7.35 18.26 -9.97
CA LEU A 128 6.76 18.31 -8.62
C LEU A 128 6.30 16.94 -8.10
N ASP A 129 6.18 15.94 -8.98
CA ASP A 129 5.92 14.54 -8.63
C ASP A 129 7.15 13.79 -8.07
N ARG A 130 8.36 14.31 -8.34
CA ARG A 130 9.62 13.63 -8.02
C ARG A 130 10.06 13.94 -6.60
N ASP A 131 10.50 12.89 -5.90
CA ASP A 131 11.07 12.97 -4.55
C ASP A 131 10.19 13.63 -3.47
N ASP A 132 8.91 13.86 -3.74
CA ASP A 132 7.94 14.33 -2.77
C ASP A 132 7.34 13.17 -1.96
N THR A 133 7.51 13.24 -0.63
CA THR A 133 7.03 12.18 0.27
C THR A 133 5.50 12.15 0.42
N ILE A 134 4.82 13.28 0.25
CA ILE A 134 3.36 13.38 0.31
C ILE A 134 2.76 12.71 -0.93
N ILE A 135 3.23 13.04 -2.13
CA ILE A 135 2.77 12.44 -3.39
C ILE A 135 3.03 10.94 -3.39
N ARG A 136 4.24 10.52 -3.00
CA ARG A 136 4.57 9.08 -2.87
C ARG A 136 3.61 8.35 -1.94
N ARG A 137 3.32 8.92 -0.77
CA ARG A 137 2.38 8.32 0.20
C ARG A 137 0.96 8.26 -0.36
N ARG A 138 0.49 9.30 -1.04
CA ARG A 138 -0.83 9.34 -1.67
C ARG A 138 -0.99 8.30 -2.77
N LEU A 139 0.01 8.14 -3.62
CA LEU A 139 0.00 7.11 -4.66
C LEU A 139 -0.02 5.70 -4.07
N ALA A 140 0.76 5.45 -3.02
CA ALA A 140 0.73 4.17 -2.30
C ALA A 140 -0.66 3.88 -1.69
N GLN A 141 -1.29 4.88 -1.07
CA GLN A 141 -2.65 4.76 -0.56
C GLN A 141 -3.67 4.45 -1.67
N LYS A 142 -3.57 5.15 -2.81
CA LYS A 142 -4.47 4.91 -3.96
C LYS A 142 -4.30 3.51 -4.53
N MET A 143 -3.07 2.99 -4.58
CA MET A 143 -2.81 1.61 -5.01
C MET A 143 -3.36 0.59 -4.01
N GLN A 144 -3.23 0.83 -2.71
CA GLN A 144 -3.78 -0.05 -1.67
C GLN A 144 -5.30 -0.19 -1.82
N PHE A 145 -6.01 0.91 -2.04
CA PHE A 145 -7.45 0.90 -2.29
C PHE A 145 -7.83 0.04 -3.51
N LEU A 146 -7.09 0.19 -4.63
CA LEU A 146 -7.33 -0.63 -5.82
C LEU A 146 -7.07 -2.12 -5.57
N TYR A 147 -6.07 -2.47 -4.76
CA TYR A 147 -5.84 -3.86 -4.38
C TYR A 147 -6.97 -4.42 -3.54
N GLU A 148 -7.51 -3.64 -2.60
CA GLU A 148 -8.66 -4.06 -1.78
C GLU A 148 -9.89 -4.36 -2.64
N ASP A 149 -10.17 -3.55 -3.66
CA ASP A 149 -11.27 -3.78 -4.60
C ASP A 149 -11.02 -4.97 -5.56
N LEU A 150 -9.75 -5.18 -5.97
CA LEU A 150 -9.37 -6.27 -6.88
C LEU A 150 -9.21 -7.62 -6.18
N LEU A 151 -8.96 -7.62 -4.87
CA LEU A 151 -9.08 -8.80 -4.05
C LEU A 151 -10.57 -9.13 -3.98
N THR A 152 -11.05 -9.81 -5.03
CA THR A 152 -12.30 -10.56 -5.01
C THR A 152 -12.12 -11.72 -4.03
N VAL A 153 -12.06 -11.40 -2.75
CA VAL A 153 -12.31 -12.37 -1.69
C VAL A 153 -13.73 -12.82 -1.97
N LYS A 154 -13.87 -14.09 -2.37
CA LYS A 154 -15.18 -14.69 -2.59
C LYS A 154 -16.01 -14.39 -1.35
N ASP A 155 -17.15 -13.73 -1.53
CA ASP A 155 -18.06 -13.48 -0.43
C ASP A 155 -18.36 -14.81 0.30
N PRO A 156 -18.27 -14.82 1.64
CA PRO A 156 -18.50 -16.03 2.40
C PRO A 156 -19.90 -16.56 2.10
N THR A 157 -20.05 -17.86 1.98
CA THR A 157 -21.38 -18.45 1.77
C THR A 157 -22.22 -18.32 3.03
N ASP A 158 -23.55 -18.34 2.91
CA ASP A 158 -24.46 -18.30 4.07
C ASP A 158 -24.13 -19.38 5.12
N THR A 159 -23.64 -20.54 4.68
CA THR A 159 -23.20 -21.62 5.58
C THR A 159 -21.95 -21.26 6.37
N GLU A 160 -20.98 -20.58 5.74
CA GLU A 160 -19.76 -20.11 6.40
C GLU A 160 -20.09 -19.00 7.41
N LEU A 161 -20.98 -18.08 7.03
CA LEU A 161 -21.50 -17.04 7.92
C LEU A 161 -22.23 -17.64 9.12
N GLN A 162 -23.12 -18.61 8.91
CA GLN A 162 -23.86 -19.24 9.99
C GLN A 162 -22.94 -20.01 10.95
N HIS A 163 -21.95 -20.70 10.41
CA HIS A 163 -20.95 -21.41 11.23
C HIS A 163 -20.14 -20.42 12.06
N TYR A 164 -19.66 -19.33 11.46
CA TYR A 164 -18.93 -18.27 12.15
C TYR A 164 -19.77 -17.58 13.22
N PHE A 165 -21.01 -17.23 12.91
CA PHE A 165 -21.94 -16.61 13.85
C PHE A 165 -22.19 -17.52 15.06
N THR A 166 -22.45 -18.80 14.83
CA THR A 166 -22.68 -19.77 15.92
C THR A 166 -21.42 -19.94 16.79
N ALA A 167 -20.24 -20.01 16.15
CA ALA A 167 -18.97 -20.15 16.85
C ALA A 167 -18.62 -18.92 17.70
N GLN A 168 -19.12 -17.74 17.34
CA GLN A 168 -18.79 -16.47 17.96
C GLN A 168 -20.01 -15.75 18.57
N ALA A 169 -21.06 -16.49 18.91
CA ALA A 169 -22.36 -15.97 19.31
C ALA A 169 -22.28 -14.97 20.49
N ASP A 170 -21.37 -15.21 21.44
CA ASP A 170 -21.17 -14.33 22.60
C ASP A 170 -20.67 -12.92 22.21
N CYS A 171 -19.92 -12.78 21.11
CA CYS A 171 -19.46 -11.47 20.62
C CYS A 171 -20.59 -10.65 19.98
N TYR A 172 -21.70 -11.28 19.62
CA TYR A 172 -22.87 -10.65 18.98
C TYR A 172 -24.05 -10.50 19.94
N ARG A 173 -23.90 -10.92 21.20
CA ARG A 173 -24.93 -10.75 22.20
C ARG A 173 -25.00 -9.28 22.62
N GLN A 174 -26.17 -8.66 22.42
CA GLN A 174 -26.45 -7.36 23.03
C GLN A 174 -26.55 -7.54 24.56
N PRO A 175 -26.09 -6.58 25.36
CA PRO A 175 -26.33 -6.60 26.80
C PRO A 175 -27.83 -6.75 27.05
N ASP A 176 -28.20 -7.60 28.01
CA ASP A 176 -29.60 -7.75 28.38
C ASP A 176 -30.13 -6.37 28.84
N LEU A 177 -31.10 -5.81 28.10
CA LEU A 177 -31.75 -4.55 28.44
C LEU A 177 -32.88 -4.87 29.41
N VAL A 178 -32.80 -4.33 30.62
CA VAL A 178 -33.82 -4.49 31.66
C VAL A 178 -34.48 -3.15 31.88
N SER A 179 -35.78 -3.09 31.68
CA SER A 179 -36.60 -1.96 32.14
C SER A 179 -37.13 -2.26 33.53
N PHE A 180 -37.11 -1.25 34.40
CA PHE A 180 -37.60 -1.40 35.77
C PHE A 180 -38.29 -0.13 36.24
N ALA A 181 -39.32 -0.34 37.06
CA ALA A 181 -39.99 0.71 37.81
C ALA A 181 -39.60 0.62 39.29
N HIS A 182 -39.55 1.74 40.00
CA HIS A 182 -39.28 1.75 41.42
C HIS A 182 -40.28 2.62 42.19
N ILE A 183 -40.51 2.25 43.45
CA ILE A 183 -41.41 2.94 44.38
C ILE A 183 -40.58 3.26 45.62
N TYR A 184 -40.53 4.54 45.96
CA TYR A 184 -39.68 5.04 47.03
C TYR A 184 -40.47 5.20 48.34
N PHE A 185 -39.84 4.88 49.47
CA PHE A 185 -40.37 5.11 50.82
C PHE A 185 -39.32 5.85 51.65
N SER A 186 -39.67 7.04 52.14
CA SER A 186 -38.75 7.92 52.86
C SER A 186 -38.61 7.53 54.33
N THR A 187 -37.38 7.25 54.75
CA THR A 187 -37.06 6.97 56.16
C THR A 187 -37.20 8.18 57.06
N ASP A 188 -37.17 9.39 56.50
CA ASP A 188 -37.29 10.64 57.27
C ASP A 188 -38.73 10.94 57.71
N ARG A 189 -39.72 10.33 57.03
CA ARG A 189 -41.15 10.54 57.31
C ARG A 189 -41.67 9.62 58.41
N CYS A 190 -41.36 8.34 58.33
CA CYS A 190 -41.91 7.31 59.21
C CYS A 190 -40.86 6.50 59.99
N GLY A 191 -39.57 6.79 59.78
CA GLY A 191 -38.48 5.98 60.35
C GLY A 191 -38.20 4.71 59.54
N VAL A 192 -36.99 4.17 59.69
CA VAL A 192 -36.50 3.02 58.88
C VAL A 192 -37.42 1.79 58.99
N VAL A 193 -37.86 1.46 60.21
CA VAL A 193 -38.61 0.23 60.49
C VAL A 193 -40.01 0.25 59.86
N GLU A 194 -40.72 1.38 59.93
CA GLU A 194 -42.06 1.49 59.35
C GLU A 194 -42.01 1.63 57.82
N ALA A 195 -41.00 2.34 57.29
CA ALA A 195 -40.77 2.41 55.85
C ALA A 195 -40.53 1.02 55.24
N GLU A 196 -39.63 0.22 55.84
CA GLU A 196 -39.33 -1.14 55.39
C GLU A 196 -40.55 -2.05 55.46
N LYS A 197 -41.28 -2.02 56.58
CA LYS A 197 -42.50 -2.82 56.76
C LYS A 197 -43.57 -2.48 55.73
N THR A 198 -43.76 -1.19 55.42
CA THR A 198 -44.72 -0.72 54.42
C THR A 198 -44.30 -1.17 53.02
N ALA A 199 -43.03 -1.02 52.67
CA ALA A 199 -42.47 -1.51 51.40
C ALA A 199 -42.64 -3.03 51.24
N GLN A 200 -42.40 -3.82 52.31
CA GLN A 200 -42.54 -5.27 52.29
C GLN A 200 -44.00 -5.72 52.09
N ALA A 201 -44.93 -5.04 52.76
CA ALA A 201 -46.36 -5.29 52.62
C ALA A 201 -46.82 -5.02 51.18
N LEU A 202 -46.45 -3.83 50.66
CA LEU A 202 -46.75 -3.43 49.28
C LEU A 202 -46.13 -4.40 48.26
N LEU A 203 -44.86 -4.79 48.42
CA LEU A 203 -44.21 -5.79 47.57
C LEU A 203 -44.94 -7.14 47.57
N THR A 204 -45.49 -7.54 48.71
CA THR A 204 -46.24 -8.79 48.83
C THR A 204 -47.56 -8.73 48.07
N ASP A 205 -48.22 -7.58 48.05
CA ASP A 205 -49.46 -7.37 47.32
C ASP A 205 -49.22 -7.23 45.81
N LEU A 206 -48.17 -6.51 45.40
CA LEU A 206 -47.72 -6.38 44.01
C LEU A 206 -47.25 -7.71 43.39
N ARG A 207 -46.80 -8.66 44.20
CA ARG A 207 -46.47 -10.02 43.72
C ARG A 207 -47.70 -10.87 43.46
N LYS A 208 -48.85 -10.53 44.06
CA LYS A 208 -50.10 -11.30 43.92
C LYS A 208 -50.94 -10.82 42.74
N GLU A 209 -50.97 -9.52 42.48
CA GLU A 209 -51.66 -8.93 41.33
C GLU A 209 -50.65 -8.36 40.34
N LEU A 210 -50.73 -8.77 39.08
CA LEU A 210 -49.93 -8.21 37.98
C LEU A 210 -50.53 -6.84 37.59
N ILE A 211 -50.44 -5.86 38.51
CA ILE A 211 -51.01 -4.53 38.33
C ILE A 211 -50.13 -3.75 37.34
N SER A 212 -50.75 -3.14 36.33
CA SER A 212 -50.11 -2.15 35.47
C SER A 212 -49.89 -0.88 36.30
N PHE A 213 -48.64 -0.52 36.56
CA PHE A 213 -48.28 0.56 37.49
C PHE A 213 -48.51 1.95 36.91
N GLU A 214 -49.11 2.83 37.72
CA GLU A 214 -48.82 4.27 37.69
C GLU A 214 -48.02 4.60 38.97
N PRO A 215 -46.70 4.86 38.86
CA PRO A 215 -45.78 5.00 40.00
C PRO A 215 -46.07 6.09 41.05
N PRO A 216 -46.66 7.27 40.74
CA PRO A 216 -46.69 8.37 41.71
C PRO A 216 -47.64 8.16 42.90
N ASP A 217 -48.58 7.21 42.83
CA ASP A 217 -49.67 7.09 43.81
C ASP A 217 -49.40 6.06 44.94
N LEU A 218 -48.36 5.23 44.80
CA LEU A 218 -48.09 4.09 45.70
C LEU A 218 -46.92 4.31 46.67
N GLY A 219 -46.19 5.42 46.53
CA GLY A 219 -44.98 5.71 47.32
C GLY A 219 -44.84 7.18 47.71
N ASP A 220 -43.71 7.49 48.35
CA ASP A 220 -43.33 8.86 48.66
C ASP A 220 -42.75 9.60 47.44
N PRO A 221 -42.85 10.94 47.38
CA PRO A 221 -42.27 11.72 46.30
C PRO A 221 -40.77 11.46 46.13
N PHE A 222 -40.38 11.01 44.94
CA PHE A 222 -38.99 10.86 44.54
C PHE A 222 -38.61 11.95 43.52
N LEU A 223 -37.38 12.47 43.63
CA LEU A 223 -36.94 13.61 42.82
C LEU A 223 -36.61 13.25 41.37
N LEU A 224 -36.43 11.97 41.06
CA LEU A 224 -36.07 11.49 39.72
C LEU A 224 -37.23 10.67 39.11
N GLN A 225 -37.03 10.22 37.87
CA GLN A 225 -37.98 9.35 37.19
C GLN A 225 -38.16 8.01 37.92
N HIS A 226 -39.35 7.44 37.76
CA HIS A 226 -39.75 6.18 38.41
C HIS A 226 -39.54 4.97 37.49
N ASP A 227 -39.41 5.18 36.18
CA ASP A 227 -39.25 4.15 35.15
C ASP A 227 -37.92 4.35 34.39
N TYR A 228 -37.24 3.24 34.07
CA TYR A 228 -35.94 3.19 33.37
C TYR A 228 -35.91 2.07 32.33
#